data_AF-A0A836C4T3-F1
#
_entry.id   AF-A0A836C4T3-F1
#
_cell.length_a   1.000
_cell.length_b   1.000
_cell.length_c   1.000
_cell.angle_alpha   90.00
_cell.angle_beta   90.00
_cell.angle_gamma   90.00
#
_symmetry.space_group_name_H-M   'P 1'
#
loop_
_entity.id
_entity.type
_entity.pdbx_description
1 polymer ?
#
loop_
_entity_poly.entity_id
_entity_poly.type
_entity_poly.pdbx_seq_one_letter_code
_entity_poly.pdbx_strand_id
1 'polypeptide(L)'
;MSDENFTSYDTLLDVPLAKVQPSVIFMDVACKYEAHWLGRSRAIPPGSTFAVGQWHLRPHRPMCQVRFNPVFVKGAGLTYGDLIEHLWADICKHWYITAYMSPGTRQDFISGLVRARHRNKEHGLAQLLLRWLRRYVTLKAETEKKLRDLGITPPDPAGEAPENPRDTLIARNQRDPNAGGASLSAQASAPRMNWRHRYQEKLEEFYALKPHLHVNGDLTGQQTKYQERAKALEGELKVVERERRIKRWGPDEQVFKNAAAYRKAYSLARHERDATSLARR
;
A
#
# COMPACT_ATOMS: atom_id res chain seq x y z
N MET A 1 -6.20 -15.38 7.18
CA MET A 1 -5.54 -14.77 8.37
C MET A 1 -6.69 -14.62 9.33
N SER A 2 -6.68 -15.35 10.44
CA SER A 2 -7.76 -15.43 11.43
C SER A 2 -8.52 -14.10 11.54
N ASP A 3 -9.86 -14.16 11.50
CA ASP A 3 -10.78 -13.06 11.82
C ASP A 3 -10.11 -12.05 12.77
N GLU A 4 -9.63 -10.94 12.22
CA GLU A 4 -9.20 -9.81 13.04
C GLU A 4 -10.45 -9.41 13.81
N ASN A 5 -10.44 -9.64 15.12
CA ASN A 5 -11.58 -9.43 15.99
C ASN A 5 -11.84 -7.91 16.06
N PHE A 6 -12.61 -7.38 15.09
CA PHE A 6 -12.94 -5.97 14.97
C PHE A 6 -13.77 -5.45 16.16
N THR A 7 -14.18 -6.33 17.07
CA THR A 7 -14.86 -6.05 18.34
C THR A 7 -14.12 -5.01 19.18
N SER A 8 -12.78 -5.02 19.19
CA SER A 8 -12.00 -3.99 19.89
C SER A 8 -12.16 -2.61 19.25
N TYR A 9 -12.14 -2.53 17.91
CA TYR A 9 -12.38 -1.29 17.18
C TYR A 9 -13.81 -0.79 17.36
N ASP A 10 -14.81 -1.67 17.34
CA ASP A 10 -16.20 -1.33 17.62
C ASP A 10 -16.32 -0.64 18.99
N THR A 11 -15.74 -1.25 20.01
CA THR A 11 -15.79 -0.73 21.39
C THR A 11 -15.06 0.62 21.50
N LEU A 12 -13.92 0.76 20.82
CA LEU A 12 -13.12 1.99 20.81
C LEU A 12 -13.79 3.13 20.03
N LEU A 13 -14.63 2.84 19.03
CA LEU A 13 -15.36 3.85 18.27
C LEU A 13 -16.72 4.20 18.89
N ASP A 14 -17.40 3.27 19.57
CA ASP A 14 -18.72 3.51 20.14
C ASP A 14 -18.72 4.64 21.18
N VAL A 15 -17.71 4.64 22.06
CA VAL A 15 -17.56 5.66 23.11
C VAL A 15 -17.37 7.07 22.55
N PRO A 16 -16.43 7.33 21.62
CA PRO A 16 -16.26 8.66 21.03
C PRO A 16 -17.39 9.03 20.07
N LEU A 17 -17.93 8.11 19.28
CA LEU A 17 -19.04 8.41 18.36
C LEU A 17 -20.34 8.80 19.09
N ALA A 18 -20.53 8.35 20.34
CA ALA A 18 -21.62 8.80 21.19
C ALA A 18 -21.45 10.26 21.69
N LYS A 19 -20.24 10.81 21.65
CA LYS A 19 -19.91 12.14 22.21
C LYS A 19 -19.58 13.18 21.14
N VAL A 20 -19.09 12.74 19.99
CA VAL A 20 -18.55 13.60 18.94
C VAL A 20 -19.02 13.08 17.58
N GLN A 21 -19.34 13.99 16.66
CA GLN A 21 -19.59 13.67 15.26
C GLN A 21 -18.33 13.98 14.43
N PRO A 22 -17.47 12.98 14.14
CA PRO A 22 -16.24 13.23 13.40
C PRO A 22 -16.53 13.40 11.91
N SER A 23 -15.90 14.35 11.23
CA SER A 23 -15.95 14.40 9.76
C SER A 23 -15.16 13.25 9.12
N VAL A 24 -14.09 12.80 9.78
CA VAL A 24 -13.18 11.77 9.26
C VAL A 24 -12.76 10.84 10.38
N ILE A 25 -12.81 9.53 10.11
CA ILE A 25 -12.36 8.48 11.02
C ILE A 25 -11.14 7.79 10.38
N PHE A 26 -9.97 8.00 10.97
CA PHE A 26 -8.72 7.42 10.49
C PHE A 26 -8.49 6.03 11.07
N MET A 27 -8.28 5.04 10.20
CA MET A 27 -7.88 3.69 10.57
C MET A 27 -6.96 3.09 9.52
N ASP A 28 -5.92 2.39 9.97
CA ASP A 28 -4.98 1.66 9.09
C ASP A 28 -5.73 0.67 8.19
N VAL A 29 -6.69 -0.05 8.77
CA VAL A 29 -7.51 -1.05 8.09
C VAL A 29 -8.90 -0.53 7.72
N ALA A 30 -9.08 0.79 7.56
CA ALA A 30 -10.39 1.40 7.23
C ALA A 30 -11.11 0.70 6.06
N CYS A 31 -10.38 0.22 5.06
CA CYS A 31 -10.98 -0.47 3.92
C CYS A 31 -11.60 -1.84 4.23
N LYS A 32 -11.09 -2.53 5.26
CA LYS A 32 -11.67 -3.78 5.75
C LYS A 32 -12.76 -3.48 6.78
N TYR A 33 -12.47 -2.53 7.66
CA TYR A 33 -13.36 -2.14 8.75
C TYR A 33 -14.67 -1.55 8.25
N GLU A 34 -14.64 -0.71 7.22
CA GLU A 34 -15.87 -0.15 6.63
C GLU A 34 -16.80 -1.26 6.10
N ALA A 35 -16.26 -2.29 5.45
CA ALA A 35 -17.04 -3.43 4.97
C ALA A 35 -17.65 -4.23 6.14
N HIS A 36 -16.88 -4.41 7.21
CA HIS A 36 -17.34 -5.04 8.45
C HIS A 36 -18.43 -4.22 9.16
N TRP A 37 -18.25 -2.90 9.27
CA TRP A 37 -19.20 -1.96 9.87
C TRP A 37 -20.55 -1.98 9.15
N LEU A 38 -20.51 -1.83 7.82
CA LEU A 38 -21.70 -1.87 6.97
C LEU A 38 -22.36 -3.26 6.98
N GLY A 39 -21.55 -4.34 7.02
CA GLY A 39 -22.05 -5.71 7.11
C GLY A 39 -22.85 -6.00 8.39
N ARG A 40 -22.61 -5.23 9.46
CA ARG A 40 -23.40 -5.25 10.70
C ARG A 40 -24.61 -4.30 10.68
N SER A 41 -24.99 -3.80 9.50
CA SER A 41 -26.07 -2.82 9.32
C SER A 41 -25.87 -1.54 10.14
N ARG A 42 -24.61 -1.19 10.44
CA ARG A 42 -24.29 0.06 11.13
C ARG A 42 -24.15 1.17 10.10
N ALA A 43 -24.91 2.26 10.28
CA ALA A 43 -24.73 3.45 9.47
C ALA A 43 -23.43 4.15 9.87
N ILE A 44 -22.69 4.64 8.89
CA ILE A 44 -21.65 5.63 9.13
C ILE A 44 -22.37 6.94 9.49
N PRO A 45 -21.93 7.68 10.54
CA PRO A 45 -22.60 8.92 10.90
C PRO A 45 -22.66 9.89 9.71
N PRO A 46 -23.76 10.65 9.56
CA PRO A 46 -23.91 11.57 8.43
C PRO A 46 -22.75 12.57 8.36
N GLY A 47 -22.16 12.72 7.17
CA GLY A 47 -21.00 13.60 6.97
C GLY A 47 -19.66 13.05 7.47
N SER A 48 -19.64 11.83 8.03
CA SER A 48 -18.41 11.12 8.37
C SER A 48 -17.94 10.23 7.23
N THR A 49 -16.63 10.04 7.13
CA THR A 49 -16.05 9.00 6.27
C THR A 49 -14.88 8.31 6.94
N PHE A 50 -14.69 7.03 6.61
CA PHE A 50 -13.44 6.35 6.89
C PHE A 50 -12.33 6.82 5.94
N ALA A 51 -11.11 6.89 6.46
CA ALA A 51 -9.89 7.20 5.72
C ALA A 51 -8.71 6.38 6.27
N VAL A 52 -7.71 6.14 5.44
CA VAL A 52 -6.43 5.52 5.83
C VAL A 52 -5.37 6.62 5.86
N GLY A 53 -4.49 6.62 6.87
CA GLY A 53 -3.39 7.57 6.93
C GLY A 53 -2.51 7.52 5.66
N GLN A 54 -2.04 8.67 5.18
CA GLN A 54 -1.28 8.77 3.92
C GLN A 54 -0.08 7.80 3.82
N TRP A 55 0.59 7.56 4.95
CA TRP A 55 1.70 6.62 5.03
C TRP A 55 1.24 5.17 4.93
N HIS A 56 0.21 4.81 5.69
CA HIS A 56 -0.38 3.47 5.69
C HIS A 56 -1.17 3.15 4.42
N LEU A 57 -1.55 4.15 3.62
CA LEU A 57 -2.34 3.95 2.41
C LEU A 57 -1.58 3.23 1.29
N ARG A 58 -0.25 3.43 1.19
CA ARG A 58 0.60 2.87 0.13
C ARG A 58 0.52 1.34 -0.03
N PRO A 59 0.56 0.54 1.05
CA PRO A 59 0.43 -0.92 0.95
C PRO A 59 -0.99 -1.41 0.58
N HIS A 60 -2.01 -0.54 0.54
CA HIS A 60 -3.35 -0.97 0.16
C HIS A 60 -3.49 -1.15 -1.36
N ARG A 61 -4.49 -1.95 -1.75
CA ARG A 61 -4.88 -2.16 -3.15
C ARG A 61 -5.15 -0.81 -3.87
N PRO A 62 -4.92 -0.71 -5.18
CA PRO A 62 -5.03 0.55 -5.94
C PRO A 62 -6.35 1.31 -5.72
N MET A 63 -7.48 0.60 -5.66
CA MET A 63 -8.78 1.22 -5.41
C MET A 63 -8.84 1.94 -4.06
N CYS A 64 -8.21 1.40 -3.02
CA CYS A 64 -8.19 2.02 -1.70
C CYS A 64 -7.38 3.32 -1.70
N GLN A 65 -6.34 3.41 -2.54
CA GLN A 65 -5.48 4.60 -2.67
C GLN A 65 -6.20 5.84 -3.19
N VAL A 66 -7.41 5.67 -3.74
CA VAL A 66 -8.29 6.77 -4.12
C VAL A 66 -9.45 6.89 -3.11
N ARG A 67 -10.14 5.78 -2.82
CA ARG A 67 -11.34 5.81 -1.97
C ARG A 67 -11.06 6.24 -0.53
N PHE A 68 -10.01 5.72 0.10
CA PHE A 68 -9.71 5.99 1.52
C PHE A 68 -8.61 7.04 1.69
N ASN A 69 -8.25 7.72 0.61
CA ASN A 69 -7.20 8.71 0.64
C ASN A 69 -7.72 10.02 1.23
N PRO A 70 -7.14 10.52 2.33
CA PRO A 70 -7.59 11.75 2.97
C PRO A 70 -7.41 12.97 2.08
N VAL A 71 -6.48 12.95 1.11
CA VAL A 71 -6.31 14.04 0.14
C VAL A 71 -7.59 14.33 -0.64
N PHE A 72 -8.39 13.30 -0.89
CA PHE A 72 -9.64 13.40 -1.64
C PHE A 72 -10.87 13.51 -0.72
N VAL A 73 -10.67 13.63 0.60
CA VAL A 73 -11.76 13.81 1.56
C VAL A 73 -11.98 15.30 1.82
N LYS A 74 -13.17 15.79 1.47
CA LYS A 74 -13.54 17.17 1.76
C LYS A 74 -13.50 17.42 3.27
N GLY A 75 -12.81 18.48 3.68
CA GLY A 75 -12.66 18.85 5.09
C GLY A 75 -11.58 18.04 5.83
N ALA A 76 -10.94 17.05 5.20
CA ALA A 76 -9.76 16.43 5.77
C ALA A 76 -8.54 17.35 5.60
N GLY A 77 -7.94 17.75 6.72
CA GLY A 77 -6.61 18.35 6.69
C GLY A 77 -5.56 17.27 6.43
N LEU A 78 -4.60 17.55 5.55
CA LEU A 78 -3.37 16.75 5.44
C LEU A 78 -2.45 17.11 6.59
N THR A 79 -2.71 16.56 7.78
CA THR A 79 -1.87 16.84 8.95
C THR A 79 -0.72 15.85 9.03
N TYR A 80 0.48 16.36 8.78
CA TYR A 80 1.72 15.64 9.09
C TYR A 80 1.86 15.54 10.62
N GLY A 81 2.02 14.32 11.15
CA GLY A 81 2.27 14.10 12.59
C GLY A 81 1.07 13.72 13.46
N ASP A 82 -0.13 13.61 12.88
CA ASP A 82 -1.33 13.15 13.59
C ASP A 82 -1.58 11.65 13.47
N LEU A 83 -0.85 10.97 12.60
CA LEU A 83 -0.94 9.52 12.49
C LEU A 83 -0.17 8.82 13.61
N ILE A 84 -0.64 7.62 13.94
CA ILE A 84 -0.15 6.81 15.06
C ILE A 84 1.34 6.47 14.93
N GLU A 85 1.88 6.45 13.72
CA GLU A 85 3.29 6.16 13.42
C GLU A 85 4.23 7.23 14.00
N HIS A 86 3.80 8.49 14.06
CA HIS A 86 4.61 9.54 14.71
C HIS A 86 4.60 9.41 16.22
N LEU A 87 3.45 9.01 16.78
CA LEU A 87 3.37 8.66 18.19
C LEU A 87 4.29 7.48 18.50
N TRP A 88 4.30 6.44 17.66
CA TRP A 88 5.20 5.30 17.81
C TRP A 88 6.66 5.72 17.70
N ALA A 89 7.04 6.55 16.72
CA ALA A 89 8.41 7.04 16.61
C ALA A 89 8.86 7.82 17.87
N ASP A 90 7.97 8.59 18.48
CA ASP A 90 8.26 9.32 19.71
C ASP A 90 8.33 8.41 20.94
N ILE A 91 7.44 7.42 21.06
CA ILE A 91 7.48 6.44 22.15
C ILE A 91 8.73 5.55 22.02
N CYS A 92 9.09 5.14 20.79
CA CYS A 92 10.24 4.30 20.52
C CYS A 92 11.53 4.90 21.09
N LYS A 93 11.69 6.22 21.11
CA LYS A 93 12.87 6.88 21.73
C LYS A 93 13.06 6.51 23.20
N HIS A 94 12.01 6.07 23.89
CA HIS A 94 12.04 5.72 25.31
C HIS A 94 12.22 4.21 25.55
N TRP A 95 12.38 3.40 24.49
CA TRP A 95 12.40 1.94 24.58
C TRP A 95 13.46 1.44 25.57
N TYR A 96 14.66 2.03 25.54
CA TYR A 96 15.80 1.62 26.37
C TYR A 96 15.56 1.90 27.86
N ILE A 97 14.88 2.99 28.20
CA ILE A 97 14.51 3.32 29.58
C ILE A 97 13.43 2.35 30.08
N THR A 98 12.47 2.02 29.21
CA THR A 98 11.37 1.13 29.57
C THR A 98 11.74 -0.36 29.63
N ALA A 99 12.92 -0.74 29.17
CA ALA A 99 13.34 -2.14 29.07
C ALA A 99 13.49 -2.82 30.44
N TYR A 100 13.86 -2.06 31.47
CA TYR A 100 14.08 -2.56 32.83
C TYR A 100 12.88 -2.33 33.77
N MET A 101 11.80 -1.75 33.25
CA MET A 101 10.61 -1.44 34.04
C MET A 101 9.74 -2.69 34.19
N SER A 102 9.07 -2.83 35.34
CA SER A 102 8.01 -3.83 35.48
C SER A 102 6.88 -3.57 34.46
N PRO A 103 6.11 -4.59 34.04
CA PRO A 103 5.04 -4.41 33.05
C PRO A 103 4.03 -3.31 33.42
N GLY A 104 3.62 -3.25 34.69
CA GLY A 104 2.68 -2.22 35.17
C GLY A 104 3.28 -0.82 35.08
N THR A 105 4.49 -0.63 35.62
CA THR A 105 5.17 0.67 35.58
C THR A 105 5.44 1.10 34.13
N ARG A 106 5.77 0.17 33.24
CA ARG A 106 5.97 0.44 31.81
C ARG A 106 4.69 0.94 31.15
N GLN A 107 3.55 0.31 31.43
CA GLN A 107 2.25 0.74 30.90
C GLN A 107 1.89 2.14 31.38
N ASP A 108 2.11 2.45 32.67
CA ASP A 108 1.84 3.77 33.22
C ASP A 108 2.73 4.86 32.60
N PHE A 109 4.01 4.55 32.41
CA PHE A 109 4.95 5.46 31.77
C PHE A 109 4.56 5.77 30.32
N ILE A 110 4.27 4.74 29.52
CA ILE A 110 3.83 4.92 28.12
C ILE A 110 2.51 5.69 28.08
N SER A 111 1.56 5.35 28.95
CA SER A 111 0.28 6.07 29.07
C SER A 111 0.49 7.55 29.43
N GLY A 112 1.43 7.84 30.32
CA GLY A 112 1.85 9.19 30.68
C GLY A 112 2.41 9.99 29.50
N LEU A 113 3.29 9.38 28.69
CA LEU A 113 3.83 9.98 27.47
C LEU A 113 2.73 10.32 26.46
N VAL A 114 1.82 9.38 26.21
CA VAL A 114 0.67 9.58 25.33
C VAL A 114 -0.18 10.75 25.83
N ARG A 115 -0.57 10.75 27.11
CA ARG A 115 -1.34 11.84 27.72
C ARG A 115 -0.64 13.19 27.64
N ALA A 116 0.67 13.25 27.88
CA ALA A 116 1.45 14.48 27.78
C ALA A 116 1.45 15.03 26.35
N ARG A 117 1.61 14.16 25.35
CA ARG A 117 1.50 14.56 23.94
C ARG A 117 0.11 15.11 23.61
N HIS A 118 -0.96 14.45 24.07
CA HIS A 118 -2.32 14.94 23.84
C HIS A 118 -2.54 16.34 24.44
N ARG A 119 -2.14 16.56 25.69
CA ARG A 119 -2.21 17.90 26.31
C ARG A 119 -1.42 18.96 25.56
N ASN A 120 -0.21 18.62 25.09
CA ASN A 120 0.61 19.54 24.31
C ASN A 120 -0.06 19.88 22.96
N LYS A 121 -0.75 18.90 22.34
CA LYS A 121 -1.55 19.15 21.14
C LYS A 121 -2.73 20.05 21.44
N GLU A 122 -3.48 19.80 22.52
CA GLU A 122 -4.62 20.62 22.93
C GLU A 122 -4.21 22.08 23.20
N HIS A 123 -3.18 22.29 24.02
CA HIS A 123 -2.70 23.64 24.33
C HIS A 123 -2.05 24.33 23.13
N GLY A 124 -1.35 23.57 22.27
CA GLY A 124 -0.65 24.08 21.10
C GLY A 124 -1.52 24.20 19.85
N LEU A 125 -2.76 23.71 19.87
CA LEU A 125 -3.58 23.55 18.66
C LEU A 125 -3.80 24.89 17.94
N ALA A 126 -4.19 25.92 18.68
CA ALA A 126 -4.43 27.25 18.10
C ALA A 126 -3.17 27.81 17.43
N GLN A 127 -2.01 27.68 18.07
CA GLN A 127 -0.72 28.14 17.52
C GLN A 127 -0.29 27.32 16.30
N LEU A 128 -0.55 26.01 16.33
CA LEU A 128 -0.27 25.10 15.22
C LEU A 128 -1.13 25.45 14.00
N LEU A 129 -2.45 25.61 14.20
CA LEU A 129 -3.39 26.01 13.16
C LEU A 129 -3.04 27.37 12.56
N LEU A 130 -2.67 28.35 13.39
CA LEU A 130 -2.23 29.66 12.91
C LEU A 130 -0.95 29.55 12.04
N ARG A 131 0.02 28.74 12.47
CA ARG A 131 1.24 28.47 11.71
C ARG A 131 0.92 27.82 10.37
N TRP A 132 0.00 26.86 10.36
CA TRP A 132 -0.45 26.20 9.13
C TRP A 132 -1.18 27.14 8.20
N LEU A 133 -2.07 28.00 8.71
CA LEU A 133 -2.77 28.99 7.91
C LEU A 133 -1.77 29.96 7.25
N ARG A 134 -0.77 30.45 8.00
CA ARG A 134 0.30 31.29 7.46
C ARG A 134 1.07 30.56 6.35
N ARG A 135 1.43 29.29 6.57
CA ARG A 135 2.13 28.47 5.56
C ARG A 135 1.27 28.23 4.34
N TYR A 136 -0.02 27.99 4.51
CA TYR A 136 -0.98 27.78 3.42
C TYR A 136 -1.05 29.00 2.51
N VAL A 137 -1.13 30.22 3.05
CA VAL A 137 -1.17 31.45 2.26
C VAL A 137 0.07 31.56 1.35
N THR A 138 1.26 31.30 1.90
CA THR A 138 2.50 31.29 1.12
C THR A 138 2.51 30.19 0.07
N LEU A 139 2.16 28.95 0.45
CA LEU A 139 2.18 27.79 -0.43
C LEU A 139 1.16 27.92 -1.57
N LYS A 140 -0.01 28.52 -1.31
CA LYS A 140 -1.03 28.82 -2.31
C LYS A 140 -0.46 29.77 -3.37
N ALA A 141 0.16 30.87 -2.95
CA ALA A 141 0.77 31.83 -3.89
C ALA A 141 1.91 31.21 -4.73
N GLU A 142 2.77 30.41 -4.10
CA GLU A 142 3.83 29.66 -4.79
C GLU A 142 3.26 28.67 -5.82
N THR A 143 2.20 27.96 -5.45
CA THR A 143 1.56 26.95 -6.30
C THR A 143 0.84 27.61 -7.48
N GLU A 144 0.09 28.68 -7.23
CA GLU A 144 -0.56 29.46 -8.29
C GLU A 144 0.45 30.05 -9.27
N LYS A 145 1.61 30.52 -8.78
CA LYS A 145 2.70 30.97 -9.66
C LYS A 145 3.19 29.84 -10.55
N LYS A 146 3.49 28.67 -9.97
CA LYS A 146 3.93 27.49 -10.74
C LYS A 146 2.89 27.04 -11.77
N LEU A 147 1.61 27.07 -11.42
CA LEU A 147 0.52 26.73 -12.34
C LEU A 147 0.47 27.72 -13.51
N ARG A 148 0.61 29.03 -13.24
CA ARG A 148 0.73 30.06 -14.28
C ARG A 148 1.95 29.82 -15.18
N ASP A 149 3.10 29.51 -14.60
CA ASP A 149 4.33 29.23 -15.35
C ASP A 149 4.20 28.00 -16.27
N LEU A 150 3.36 27.02 -15.88
CA LEU A 150 3.04 25.83 -16.66
C LEU A 150 1.88 26.03 -17.66
N GLY A 151 1.29 27.23 -17.72
CA GLY A 151 0.11 27.49 -18.56
C GLY A 151 -1.16 26.75 -18.12
N ILE A 152 -1.19 26.25 -16.88
CA ILE A 152 -2.35 25.56 -16.31
C ILE A 152 -3.19 26.59 -15.56
N THR A 153 -4.40 26.84 -16.03
CA THR A 153 -5.38 27.63 -15.27
C THR A 153 -5.86 26.84 -14.05
N PRO A 154 -5.77 27.41 -12.84
CA PRO A 154 -6.40 26.80 -11.68
C PRO A 154 -7.91 26.66 -11.94
N PRO A 155 -8.56 25.56 -11.53
CA PRO A 155 -10.01 25.46 -11.57
C PRO A 155 -10.62 26.61 -10.77
N ASP A 156 -11.67 27.22 -11.31
CA ASP A 156 -12.38 28.34 -10.69
C ASP A 156 -12.87 27.95 -9.29
N PRO A 157 -12.52 28.67 -8.21
CA PRO A 157 -13.02 28.39 -6.87
C PRO A 157 -14.55 28.56 -6.74
N ALA A 158 -15.20 29.27 -7.68
CA ALA A 158 -16.65 29.44 -7.77
C ALA A 158 -17.33 28.54 -8.83
N GLY A 159 -16.54 27.91 -9.71
CA GLY A 159 -17.04 26.88 -10.61
C GLY A 159 -17.27 25.57 -9.86
N GLU A 160 -18.14 24.71 -10.37
CA GLU A 160 -18.26 23.34 -9.86
C GLU A 160 -16.85 22.73 -9.76
N ALA A 161 -16.43 22.43 -8.52
CA ALA A 161 -15.13 21.82 -8.29
C ALA A 161 -15.02 20.60 -9.22
N PRO A 162 -13.87 20.39 -9.90
CA PRO A 162 -13.70 19.23 -10.77
C PRO A 162 -14.12 17.98 -9.99
N GLU A 163 -14.95 17.13 -10.61
CA GLU A 163 -15.55 15.97 -9.95
C GLU A 163 -14.47 15.23 -9.15
N ASN A 164 -14.64 15.17 -7.83
CA ASN A 164 -13.66 14.57 -6.94
C ASN A 164 -13.35 13.15 -7.44
N PRO A 165 -12.08 12.81 -7.72
CA PRO A 165 -11.70 11.48 -8.20
C PRO A 165 -12.23 10.35 -7.32
N ARG A 166 -12.40 10.62 -6.02
CA ARG A 166 -13.04 9.71 -5.08
C ARG A 166 -14.53 9.51 -5.40
N ASP A 167 -15.27 10.58 -5.64
CA ASP A 167 -16.72 10.54 -5.85
C ASP A 167 -17.07 9.94 -7.22
N THR A 168 -16.29 10.22 -8.26
CA THR A 168 -16.39 9.55 -9.57
C THR A 168 -16.11 8.05 -9.46
N LEU A 169 -15.10 7.66 -8.68
CA LEU A 169 -14.78 6.25 -8.48
C LEU A 169 -15.87 5.52 -7.66
N ILE A 170 -16.44 6.18 -6.66
CA ILE A 170 -17.58 5.66 -5.89
C ILE A 170 -18.80 5.50 -6.80
N ALA A 171 -19.15 6.53 -7.58
CA ALA A 171 -20.28 6.48 -8.51
C ALA A 171 -20.12 5.39 -9.57
N ARG A 172 -18.90 5.20 -10.11
CA ARG A 172 -18.59 4.12 -11.05
C ARG A 172 -18.77 2.74 -10.43
N ASN A 173 -18.34 2.55 -9.18
CA ASN A 173 -18.50 1.29 -8.47
C ASN A 173 -19.96 1.01 -8.05
N GLN A 174 -20.79 2.05 -7.88
CA GLN A 174 -22.21 1.91 -7.56
C GLN A 174 -23.08 1.64 -8.79
N ARG A 175 -22.74 2.20 -9.97
CA ARG A 175 -23.47 1.96 -11.22
C ARG A 175 -23.29 0.55 -11.78
N ASP A 176 -22.18 -0.10 -11.45
CA ASP A 176 -21.92 -1.50 -11.80
C ASP A 176 -21.78 -2.36 -10.53
N PRO A 177 -22.90 -2.84 -9.94
CA PRO A 177 -22.83 -3.84 -8.88
C PRO A 177 -22.11 -5.14 -9.36
N ASN A 178 -22.02 -5.35 -10.67
CA ASN A 178 -21.23 -6.40 -11.32
C ASN A 178 -19.78 -6.01 -11.69
N ALA A 179 -19.34 -4.76 -11.54
CA ALA A 179 -17.92 -4.40 -11.69
C ALA A 179 -17.17 -4.47 -10.36
N GLY A 180 -17.87 -4.22 -9.24
CA GLY A 180 -17.39 -4.59 -7.89
C GLY A 180 -17.56 -6.09 -7.58
N GLY A 181 -18.37 -6.76 -8.39
CA GLY A 181 -18.69 -8.18 -8.36
C GLY A 181 -18.32 -8.91 -9.64
N ALA A 182 -17.27 -8.49 -10.34
CA ALA A 182 -16.58 -9.40 -11.24
C ALA A 182 -15.89 -10.45 -10.36
N SER A 183 -16.71 -11.39 -9.87
CA SER A 183 -16.27 -12.75 -9.74
C SER A 183 -15.46 -13.05 -10.99
N LEU A 184 -14.15 -13.22 -10.83
CA LEU A 184 -13.24 -13.87 -11.78
C LEU A 184 -13.69 -15.33 -11.98
N SER A 185 -14.96 -15.52 -12.33
CA SER A 185 -15.62 -16.75 -12.73
C SER A 185 -16.01 -16.71 -14.20
N ALA A 186 -15.62 -15.65 -14.94
CA ALA A 186 -15.24 -15.89 -16.32
C ALA A 186 -14.12 -16.94 -16.24
N GLN A 187 -14.47 -18.17 -16.61
CA GLN A 187 -13.59 -19.33 -16.69
C GLN A 187 -12.54 -19.12 -17.79
N ALA A 188 -11.79 -18.01 -17.77
CA ALA A 188 -10.45 -18.02 -18.27
C ALA A 188 -9.68 -18.90 -17.28
N SER A 189 -9.52 -20.17 -17.63
CA SER A 189 -8.73 -21.14 -16.87
C SER A 189 -7.49 -20.43 -16.34
N ALA A 190 -7.36 -20.32 -15.01
CA ALA A 190 -6.25 -19.60 -14.40
C ALA A 190 -4.94 -20.03 -15.09
N PRO A 191 -4.10 -19.09 -15.57
CA PRO A 191 -2.91 -19.44 -16.33
C PRO A 191 -2.12 -20.47 -15.51
N ARG A 192 -1.83 -21.64 -16.07
CA ARG A 192 -1.04 -22.66 -15.37
C ARG A 192 0.44 -22.38 -15.66
N MET A 193 1.29 -22.53 -14.64
CA MET A 193 2.73 -22.39 -14.84
C MET A 193 3.22 -23.52 -15.76
N ASN A 194 3.58 -23.17 -16.98
CA ASN A 194 4.09 -24.12 -17.97
C ASN A 194 5.62 -24.24 -17.86
N TRP A 195 6.20 -25.32 -18.40
CA TRP A 195 7.66 -25.52 -18.49
C TRP A 195 8.35 -24.32 -19.14
N ARG A 196 7.68 -23.63 -20.07
CA ARG A 196 8.15 -22.39 -20.72
C ARG A 196 8.45 -21.27 -19.71
N HIS A 197 7.67 -21.13 -18.64
CA HIS A 197 7.89 -20.10 -17.63
C HIS A 197 9.09 -20.42 -16.74
N ARG A 198 9.22 -21.70 -16.32
CA ARG A 198 10.37 -22.17 -15.54
C ARG A 198 11.66 -22.09 -16.35
N TYR A 199 11.58 -22.37 -17.65
CA TYR A 199 12.70 -22.25 -18.57
C TYR A 199 13.11 -20.78 -18.78
N GLN A 200 12.14 -19.87 -18.97
CA GLN A 200 12.40 -18.43 -19.08
C GLN A 200 13.06 -17.86 -17.82
N GLU A 201 12.60 -18.25 -16.63
CA GLU A 201 13.19 -17.81 -15.36
C GLU A 201 14.66 -18.23 -15.22
N LYS A 202 14.98 -19.48 -15.57
CA LYS A 202 16.37 -19.96 -15.58
C LYS A 202 17.23 -19.24 -16.62
N LEU A 203 16.66 -18.92 -17.79
CA LEU A 203 17.36 -18.13 -18.81
C LEU A 203 17.63 -16.69 -18.34
N GLU A 204 16.67 -16.06 -17.69
CA GLU A 204 16.83 -14.71 -17.12
C GLU A 204 17.94 -14.67 -16.07
N GLU A 205 17.97 -15.66 -15.16
CA GLU A 205 19.05 -15.83 -14.17
C GLU A 205 20.40 -16.10 -14.86
N PHE A 206 20.42 -16.97 -15.87
CA PHE A 206 21.64 -17.28 -16.62
C PHE A 206 22.20 -16.05 -17.37
N TYR A 207 21.35 -15.27 -18.04
CA TYR A 207 21.78 -14.07 -18.75
C TYR A 207 22.26 -12.97 -17.80
N ALA A 208 21.67 -12.86 -16.61
CA ALA A 208 22.13 -11.94 -15.58
C ALA A 208 23.52 -12.34 -15.03
N LEU A 209 23.80 -13.64 -14.93
CA LEU A 209 25.08 -14.16 -14.43
C LEU A 209 26.15 -14.34 -15.51
N LYS A 210 25.78 -14.28 -16.79
CA LYS A 210 26.69 -14.44 -17.94
C LYS A 210 27.91 -13.52 -17.91
N PRO A 211 27.82 -12.23 -17.49
CA PRO A 211 29.00 -11.36 -17.37
C PRO A 211 30.06 -11.87 -16.37
N HIS A 212 29.67 -12.71 -15.41
CA HIS A 212 30.55 -13.20 -14.34
C HIS A 212 31.24 -14.54 -14.68
N LEU A 213 30.94 -15.14 -15.84
CA LEU A 213 31.50 -16.43 -16.29
C LEU A 213 32.95 -16.35 -16.77
N HIS A 214 33.45 -15.16 -17.14
CA HIS A 214 34.75 -14.97 -17.79
C HIS A 214 35.66 -13.98 -17.06
N VAL A 215 35.61 -13.97 -15.72
CA VAL A 215 36.57 -13.20 -14.93
C VAL A 215 37.84 -14.03 -14.79
N ASN A 216 38.90 -13.64 -15.49
CA ASN A 216 40.24 -14.22 -15.34
C ASN A 216 40.99 -13.46 -14.22
N GLY A 217 41.28 -14.12 -13.10
CA GLY A 217 41.96 -13.56 -11.94
C GLY A 217 41.55 -14.26 -10.63
N ASP A 218 42.15 -13.87 -9.50
CA ASP A 218 41.76 -14.39 -8.18
C ASP A 218 40.33 -13.96 -7.85
N LEU A 219 39.42 -14.94 -7.83
CA LEU A 219 38.01 -14.70 -7.61
C LEU A 219 37.73 -14.55 -6.13
N THR A 220 37.00 -13.49 -5.78
CA THR A 220 36.39 -13.35 -4.45
C THR A 220 35.39 -14.49 -4.19
N GLY A 221 35.13 -14.82 -2.93
CA GLY A 221 34.21 -15.91 -2.55
C GLY A 221 32.74 -15.74 -3.01
N GLN A 222 32.37 -14.55 -3.50
CA GLN A 222 31.05 -14.29 -4.10
C GLN A 222 31.06 -14.55 -5.61
N GLN A 223 32.18 -14.27 -6.30
CA GLN A 223 32.34 -14.52 -7.73
C GLN A 223 32.44 -16.01 -8.04
N THR A 224 33.07 -16.81 -7.18
CA THR A 224 33.10 -18.28 -7.29
C THR A 224 31.69 -18.87 -7.23
N LYS A 225 30.86 -18.42 -6.29
CA LYS A 225 29.45 -18.83 -6.18
C LYS A 225 28.63 -18.49 -7.42
N TYR A 226 28.84 -17.32 -8.03
CA TYR A 226 28.16 -16.93 -9.27
C TYR A 226 28.57 -17.80 -10.45
N GLN A 227 29.86 -18.17 -10.55
CA GLN A 227 30.34 -19.07 -11.60
C GLN A 227 29.79 -20.50 -11.43
N GLU A 228 29.77 -21.03 -10.22
CA GLU A 228 29.17 -22.34 -9.91
C GLU A 228 27.68 -22.35 -10.26
N ARG A 229 26.94 -21.31 -9.86
CA ARG A 229 25.52 -21.18 -10.17
C ARG A 229 25.26 -21.08 -11.67
N ALA A 230 26.05 -20.29 -12.40
CA ALA A 230 25.92 -20.15 -13.84
C ALA A 230 26.23 -21.47 -14.59
N LYS A 231 27.23 -22.24 -14.14
CA LYS A 231 27.53 -23.58 -14.68
C LYS A 231 26.40 -24.58 -14.39
N ALA A 232 25.82 -24.55 -13.20
CA ALA A 232 24.67 -25.37 -12.85
C ALA A 232 23.45 -25.05 -13.74
N LEU A 233 23.14 -23.76 -13.91
CA LEU A 233 22.06 -23.30 -14.79
C LEU A 233 22.29 -23.70 -16.25
N GLU A 234 23.51 -23.62 -16.76
CA GLU A 234 23.86 -24.09 -18.10
C GLU A 234 23.55 -25.58 -18.29
N GLY A 235 23.83 -26.41 -17.28
CA GLY A 235 23.48 -27.84 -17.27
C GLY A 235 21.96 -28.07 -17.27
N GLU A 236 21.24 -27.38 -16.39
CA GLU A 236 19.78 -27.48 -16.27
C GLU A 236 19.06 -27.01 -17.55
N LEU A 237 19.55 -25.96 -18.20
CA LEU A 237 19.00 -25.43 -19.45
C LEU A 237 19.19 -26.43 -20.61
N LYS A 238 20.38 -27.04 -20.72
CA LYS A 238 20.66 -28.06 -21.75
C LYS A 238 19.76 -29.28 -21.65
N VAL A 239 19.40 -29.70 -20.43
CA VAL A 239 18.45 -30.82 -20.22
C VAL A 239 17.10 -30.46 -20.82
N VAL A 240 16.56 -29.29 -20.48
CA VAL A 240 15.25 -28.83 -20.97
C VAL A 240 15.26 -28.62 -22.50
N GLU A 241 16.34 -28.05 -23.03
CA GLU A 241 16.55 -27.84 -24.47
C GLU A 241 16.55 -29.16 -25.25
N ARG A 242 17.19 -30.20 -24.70
CA ARG A 242 17.25 -31.54 -25.29
C ARG A 242 15.90 -32.25 -25.21
N GLU A 243 15.26 -32.25 -24.04
CA GLU A 243 13.97 -32.90 -23.81
C GLU A 243 12.86 -32.31 -24.67
N ARG A 244 12.88 -30.98 -24.88
CA ARG A 244 11.85 -30.27 -25.63
C ARG A 244 12.23 -29.99 -27.08
N ARG A 245 13.44 -30.37 -27.50
CA ARG A 245 14.01 -30.14 -28.84
C ARG A 245 13.88 -28.68 -29.28
N ILE A 246 14.26 -27.76 -28.40
CA ILE A 246 14.20 -26.32 -28.65
C ILE A 246 15.61 -25.72 -28.73
N LYS A 247 15.75 -24.68 -29.55
CA LYS A 247 16.93 -23.80 -29.51
C LYS A 247 16.79 -22.83 -28.34
N ARG A 248 17.92 -22.50 -27.71
CA ARG A 248 17.96 -21.52 -26.61
C ARG A 248 17.39 -20.17 -27.04
N TRP A 249 16.44 -19.65 -26.26
CA TRP A 249 15.77 -18.37 -26.56
C TRP A 249 16.67 -17.20 -26.19
N GLY A 250 16.92 -16.29 -27.14
CA GLY A 250 17.59 -15.02 -26.87
C GLY A 250 16.72 -14.02 -26.09
N PRO A 251 17.32 -13.07 -25.34
CA PRO A 251 16.58 -12.03 -24.61
C PRO A 251 15.70 -11.15 -25.49
N ASP A 252 16.11 -10.96 -26.75
CA ASP A 252 15.39 -10.11 -27.72
C ASP A 252 14.26 -10.83 -28.45
N GLU A 253 14.22 -12.16 -28.38
CA GLU A 253 13.23 -12.97 -29.07
C GLU A 253 11.83 -12.80 -28.47
N GLN A 254 10.82 -12.74 -29.33
CA GLN A 254 9.43 -12.56 -28.91
C GLN A 254 8.94 -13.70 -28.00
N VAL A 255 9.46 -14.92 -28.20
CA VAL A 255 9.10 -16.09 -27.39
C VAL A 255 9.55 -15.92 -25.93
N PHE A 256 10.75 -15.35 -25.71
CA PHE A 256 11.28 -15.05 -24.39
C PHE A 256 10.46 -13.96 -23.69
N LYS A 257 10.18 -12.85 -24.40
CA LYS A 257 9.39 -11.72 -23.88
C LYS A 257 7.96 -12.12 -23.54
N ASN A 258 7.32 -12.91 -24.39
CA ASN A 258 5.97 -13.43 -24.14
C ASN A 258 5.96 -14.33 -22.90
N ALA A 259 6.91 -15.28 -22.79
CA ALA A 259 6.99 -16.17 -21.62
C ALA A 259 7.22 -15.39 -20.31
N ALA A 260 8.00 -14.30 -20.34
CA ALA A 260 8.21 -13.42 -19.19
C ALA A 260 6.94 -12.66 -18.79
N ALA A 261 6.21 -12.10 -19.77
CA ALA A 261 4.94 -11.42 -19.55
C ALA A 261 3.88 -12.38 -18.94
N TYR A 262 3.78 -13.60 -19.48
CA TYR A 262 2.89 -14.64 -18.94
C TYR A 262 3.30 -15.09 -17.53
N ARG A 263 4.59 -15.23 -17.23
CA ARG A 263 5.08 -15.52 -15.87
C ARG A 263 4.70 -14.42 -14.89
N LYS A 264 4.86 -13.15 -15.28
CA LYS A 264 4.47 -12.00 -14.46
C LYS A 264 2.97 -11.97 -14.19
N ALA A 265 2.15 -12.20 -15.22
CA ALA A 265 0.70 -12.33 -15.07
C ALA A 265 0.31 -13.50 -14.16
N TYR A 266 0.98 -14.66 -14.26
CA TYR A 266 0.77 -15.79 -13.36
C TYR A 266 1.12 -15.47 -11.90
N SER A 267 2.25 -14.82 -11.67
CA SER A 267 2.68 -14.42 -10.32
C SER A 267 1.66 -13.47 -9.69
N LEU A 268 1.21 -12.46 -10.45
CA LEU A 268 0.15 -11.54 -10.02
C LEU A 268 -1.15 -12.28 -9.70
N ALA A 269 -1.63 -13.15 -10.58
CA ALA A 269 -2.83 -13.94 -10.35
C ALA A 269 -2.70 -14.94 -9.18
N ARG A 270 -1.49 -15.43 -8.89
CA ARG A 270 -1.21 -16.23 -7.70
C ARG A 270 -1.27 -15.36 -6.44
N HIS A 271 -0.61 -14.20 -6.43
CA HIS A 271 -0.68 -13.27 -5.31
C HIS A 271 -2.11 -12.79 -5.04
N GLU A 272 -2.92 -12.58 -6.08
CA GLU A 272 -4.35 -12.25 -5.97
C GLU A 272 -5.16 -13.41 -5.37
N ARG A 273 -4.91 -14.65 -5.78
CA ARG A 273 -5.57 -15.84 -5.20
C ARG A 273 -5.13 -16.10 -3.77
N ASP A 274 -3.84 -15.95 -3.47
CA ASP A 274 -3.31 -16.09 -2.12
C ASP A 274 -3.92 -14.98 -1.23
N ALA A 275 -3.99 -13.74 -1.70
CA ALA A 275 -4.68 -12.64 -1.02
C ALA A 275 -6.19 -12.89 -0.84
N THR A 276 -6.86 -13.46 -1.83
CA THR A 276 -8.30 -13.78 -1.76
C THR A 276 -8.58 -14.96 -0.84
N SER A 277 -7.73 -15.99 -0.82
CA SER A 277 -7.84 -17.15 0.06
C SER A 277 -7.53 -16.79 1.51
N LEU A 278 -6.61 -15.85 1.73
CA LEU A 278 -6.33 -15.24 3.04
C LEU A 278 -7.46 -14.34 3.54
N ALA A 279 -8.32 -13.85 2.64
CA ALA A 279 -9.50 -13.05 2.97
C ALA A 279 -10.78 -13.88 3.19
N ARG A 280 -10.79 -15.16 2.79
CA ARG A 280 -11.90 -16.11 3.02
C ARG A 280 -11.66 -17.07 4.20
N ARG A 281 -10.51 -16.94 4.89
CA ARG A 281 -10.14 -17.69 6.11
C ARG A 281 -9.73 -16.71 7.20
#